data_AF-A0AAV6AQ66-F1
#
_entry.id   AF-A0AAV6AQ66-F1
#
_cell.length_a   1.000
_cell.length_b   1.000
_cell.length_c   1.000
_cell.angle_alpha   90.00
_cell.angle_beta   90.00
_cell.angle_gamma   90.00
#
_symmetry.space_group_name_H-M   'P 1'
#
loop_
_entity.id
_entity.type
_entity.pdbx_description
1 polymer ?
#
loop_
_entity_poly.entity_id
_entity_poly.type
_entity_poly.pdbx_seq_one_letter_code
_entity_poly.pdbx_strand_id
1 'polypeptide(L)'
;MSAQAAWLEGLEEAENFTRWVADEIAPFLHGRALEIGCGTGTYTELLARRCEEVIAVEIDPAFAARTRERFADRPRVRVVEGDARLLPELGRFDTIVMLDVLEHIEDDVAMLRSLQGRLSPDGRLVLKVPASPTLYGTLDSAIGHYRRYSRRTLSQTAAEAGLDLIACRPFNLAAAPGWWLNGRLLKRTHPPQAQLRLYDRLVPVFRAVDRLTGPPLGTSWIAAARRRGR
;
A
#
# COMPACT_ATOMS: atom_id res chain seq x y z
N MET A 1 -14.81 17.01 0.87
CA MET A 1 -13.69 16.05 0.99
C MET A 1 -14.06 14.78 0.23
N SER A 2 -13.22 14.29 -0.69
CA SER A 2 -13.50 13.04 -1.41
C SER A 2 -13.46 11.85 -0.45
N ALA A 3 -14.08 10.72 -0.82
CA ALA A 3 -14.00 9.50 0.00
C ALA A 3 -12.55 9.02 0.19
N GLN A 4 -11.72 9.20 -0.84
CA GLN A 4 -10.29 8.90 -0.82
C GLN A 4 -9.52 9.81 0.14
N ALA A 5 -9.76 11.12 0.13
CA ALA A 5 -9.13 12.05 1.07
C ALA A 5 -9.54 11.72 2.52
N ALA A 6 -10.82 11.46 2.77
CA ALA A 6 -11.33 11.06 4.09
C ALA A 6 -10.71 9.74 4.60
N TRP A 7 -10.41 8.82 3.68
CA TRP A 7 -9.73 7.56 3.97
C TRP A 7 -8.25 7.79 4.34
N LEU A 8 -7.54 8.61 3.57
CA LEU A 8 -6.13 8.95 3.83
C LEU A 8 -5.95 9.66 5.17
N GLU A 9 -6.80 10.64 5.49
CA GLU A 9 -6.79 11.30 6.81
C GLU A 9 -7.06 10.31 7.94
N GLY A 10 -8.02 9.40 7.76
CA GLY A 10 -8.31 8.36 8.75
C GLY A 10 -7.14 7.38 8.97
N LEU A 11 -6.39 7.06 7.91
CA LEU A 11 -5.17 6.25 8.01
C LEU A 11 -4.03 7.00 8.69
N GLU A 12 -3.91 8.30 8.47
CA GLU A 12 -2.93 9.14 9.15
C GLU A 12 -3.16 9.17 10.67
N GLU A 13 -4.41 9.23 11.11
CA GLU A 13 -4.77 9.14 12.54
C GLU A 13 -4.59 7.73 13.12
N ALA A 14 -4.55 6.68 12.29
CA ALA A 14 -4.49 5.28 12.72
C ALA A 14 -3.06 4.79 12.97
N GLU A 15 -2.44 5.28 14.04
CA GLU A 15 -1.04 5.01 14.38
C GLU A 15 -0.71 3.52 14.58
N ASN A 16 -1.61 2.75 15.21
CA ASN A 16 -1.31 1.34 15.49
C ASN A 16 -1.39 0.50 14.22
N PHE A 17 -2.37 0.79 13.37
CA PHE A 17 -2.54 0.14 12.08
C PHE A 17 -1.36 0.43 11.14
N THR A 18 -1.00 1.71 11.00
CA THR A 18 0.14 2.12 10.15
C THR A 18 1.45 1.55 10.66
N ARG A 19 1.68 1.52 11.98
CA ARG A 19 2.84 0.84 12.58
C ARG A 19 2.85 -0.66 12.29
N TRP A 20 1.69 -1.33 12.33
CA TRP A 20 1.61 -2.74 12.00
C TRP A 20 1.98 -3.01 10.53
N VAL A 21 1.45 -2.22 9.58
CA VAL A 21 1.84 -2.30 8.17
C VAL A 21 3.34 -2.05 8.00
N ALA A 22 3.87 -1.00 8.64
CA ALA A 22 5.29 -0.66 8.61
C ALA A 22 6.21 -1.80 9.07
N ASP A 23 5.79 -2.54 10.10
CA ASP A 23 6.52 -3.69 10.61
C ASP A 23 6.45 -4.90 9.67
N GLU A 24 5.34 -5.12 8.97
CA GLU A 24 5.21 -6.23 8.00
C GLU A 24 6.02 -5.99 6.73
N ILE A 25 6.14 -4.74 6.26
CA ILE A 25 6.94 -4.41 5.07
C ILE A 25 8.42 -4.23 5.37
N ALA A 26 8.77 -3.93 6.63
CA ALA A 26 10.13 -3.69 7.11
C ALA A 26 11.21 -4.62 6.54
N PRO A 27 11.01 -5.96 6.53
CA PRO A 27 12.08 -6.89 6.15
C PRO A 27 12.42 -6.85 4.66
N PHE A 28 11.61 -6.17 3.85
CA PHE A 28 11.80 -6.08 2.41
C PHE A 28 12.52 -4.78 1.98
N LEU A 29 12.60 -3.79 2.86
CA LEU A 29 13.11 -2.44 2.56
C LEU A 29 14.64 -2.38 2.64
N HIS A 30 15.29 -1.85 1.61
CA HIS A 30 16.73 -1.62 1.55
C HIS A 30 17.12 -0.68 0.40
N GLY A 31 18.36 -0.16 0.45
CA GLY A 31 19.00 0.57 -0.64
C GLY A 31 18.24 1.81 -1.07
N ARG A 32 18.22 2.10 -2.36
CA ARG A 32 17.50 3.24 -2.94
C ARG A 32 16.02 2.89 -3.17
N ALA A 33 15.11 3.72 -2.65
CA ALA A 33 13.69 3.44 -2.65
C ALA A 33 12.85 4.39 -3.52
N LEU A 34 11.82 3.83 -4.17
CA LEU A 34 10.73 4.55 -4.81
C LEU A 34 9.42 4.21 -4.10
N GLU A 35 8.74 5.21 -3.56
CA GLU A 35 7.40 5.06 -3.00
C GLU A 35 6.39 5.65 -3.97
N ILE A 36 5.40 4.85 -4.36
CA ILE A 36 4.31 5.28 -5.24
C ILE A 36 3.05 5.50 -4.39
N GLY A 37 2.47 6.70 -4.47
CA GLY A 37 1.28 7.09 -3.70
C GLY A 37 1.62 7.33 -2.24
N CYS A 38 2.56 8.25 -1.98
CA CYS A 38 3.07 8.49 -0.62
C CYS A 38 2.07 9.24 0.29
N GLY A 39 1.00 9.83 -0.26
CA GLY A 39 -0.03 10.54 0.49
C GLY A 39 0.57 11.64 1.36
N THR A 40 0.30 11.57 2.67
CA THR A 40 0.79 12.53 3.68
C THR A 40 2.16 12.17 4.26
N GLY A 41 2.84 11.18 3.66
CA GLY A 41 4.21 10.82 4.00
C GLY A 41 4.36 9.87 5.19
N THR A 42 3.29 9.19 5.58
CA THR A 42 3.28 8.27 6.73
C THR A 42 4.31 7.16 6.58
N TYR A 43 4.35 6.49 5.43
CA TYR A 43 5.33 5.44 5.17
C TYR A 43 6.66 5.98 4.64
N THR A 44 6.67 7.17 4.03
CA THR A 44 7.91 7.88 3.66
C THR A 44 8.86 8.04 4.85
N GLU A 45 8.37 8.30 6.06
CA GLU A 45 9.20 8.38 7.27
C GLU A 45 9.89 7.03 7.58
N LEU A 46 9.19 5.91 7.38
CA LEU A 46 9.75 4.57 7.56
C LEU A 46 10.86 4.31 6.53
N LEU A 47 10.56 4.60 5.27
CA LEU A 47 11.49 4.47 4.15
C LEU A 47 12.74 5.34 4.39
N ALA A 48 12.58 6.58 4.82
CA ALA A 48 13.68 7.51 5.10
C ALA A 48 14.61 7.03 6.24
N ARG A 49 14.12 6.17 7.14
CA ARG A 49 14.90 5.57 8.23
C ARG A 49 15.63 4.29 7.82
N ARG A 50 15.13 3.56 6.82
CA ARG A 50 15.63 2.22 6.45
C ARG A 50 16.34 2.16 5.11
N CYS A 51 16.05 3.11 4.22
CA CYS A 51 16.60 3.20 2.88
C CYS A 51 17.65 4.32 2.81
N GLU A 52 18.55 4.22 1.85
CA GLU A 52 19.64 5.17 1.66
C GLU A 52 19.15 6.48 1.05
N GLU A 53 18.18 6.40 0.15
CA GLU A 53 17.51 7.51 -0.52
C GLU A 53 16.06 7.10 -0.79
N VAL A 54 15.14 8.06 -0.73
CA VAL A 54 13.72 7.86 -1.03
C VAL A 54 13.26 8.88 -2.06
N ILE A 55 12.69 8.39 -3.16
CA ILE A 55 11.85 9.20 -4.03
C ILE A 55 10.40 8.84 -3.75
N ALA A 56 9.64 9.80 -3.26
CA ALA A 56 8.22 9.64 -2.95
C ALA A 56 7.39 10.33 -4.03
N VAL A 57 6.48 9.60 -4.66
CA VAL A 57 5.61 10.07 -5.74
C VAL A 57 4.20 10.23 -5.20
N GLU A 58 3.56 11.36 -5.48
CA GLU A 58 2.16 11.62 -5.16
C GLU A 58 1.46 12.33 -6.30
N ILE A 59 0.25 11.89 -6.65
CA ILE A 59 -0.53 12.43 -7.75
C ILE A 59 -1.34 13.65 -7.33
N ASP A 60 -1.76 13.73 -6.06
CA ASP A 60 -2.48 14.88 -5.53
C ASP A 60 -1.49 16.00 -5.14
N PRO A 61 -1.57 17.19 -5.77
CA PRO A 61 -0.63 18.28 -5.51
C PRO A 61 -0.65 18.77 -4.06
N ALA A 62 -1.80 18.72 -3.37
CA ALA A 62 -1.92 19.16 -1.98
C ALA A 62 -1.20 18.19 -1.03
N PHE A 63 -1.36 16.88 -1.24
CA PHE A 63 -0.61 15.88 -0.48
C PHE A 63 0.89 15.90 -0.82
N ALA A 64 1.25 16.08 -2.09
CA ALA A 64 2.65 16.24 -2.50
C ALA A 64 3.32 17.45 -1.83
N ALA A 65 2.62 18.60 -1.78
CA ALA A 65 3.10 19.80 -1.10
C ALA A 65 3.30 19.57 0.41
N ARG A 66 2.30 18.97 1.07
CA ARG A 66 2.37 18.66 2.50
C ARG A 66 3.51 17.69 2.84
N THR A 67 3.69 16.65 2.05
CA THR A 67 4.79 15.69 2.24
C THR A 67 6.14 16.34 1.97
N ARG A 68 6.23 17.23 0.97
CA ARG A 68 7.46 17.99 0.71
C ARG A 68 7.85 18.90 1.89
N GLU A 69 6.88 19.60 2.48
CA GLU A 69 7.09 20.40 3.69
C GLU A 69 7.55 19.53 4.86
N ARG A 70 6.88 18.41 5.11
CA ARG A 70 7.22 17.46 6.18
C ARG A 70 8.66 16.94 6.11
N PHE A 71 9.18 16.76 4.90
CA PHE A 71 10.52 16.21 4.66
C PHE A 71 11.54 17.25 4.18
N ALA A 72 11.28 18.55 4.31
CA ALA A 72 12.16 19.61 3.84
C ALA A 72 13.59 19.52 4.43
N ASP A 73 13.71 19.12 5.69
CA ASP A 73 15.00 18.96 6.39
C ASP A 73 15.63 17.56 6.21
N ARG A 74 15.08 16.72 5.32
CA ARG A 74 15.56 15.37 5.05
C ARG A 74 16.13 15.31 3.62
N PRO A 75 17.41 15.64 3.39
CA PRO A 75 17.98 15.76 2.04
C PRO A 75 18.00 14.46 1.23
N ARG A 76 17.79 13.31 1.87
CA ARG A 76 17.69 11.98 1.24
C ARG A 76 16.27 11.63 0.79
N VAL A 77 15.30 12.51 1.02
CA VAL A 77 13.90 12.33 0.62
C VAL A 77 13.57 13.37 -0.44
N ARG A 78 13.15 12.91 -1.62
CA ARG A 78 12.69 13.77 -2.71
C ARG A 78 11.22 13.47 -3.02
N VAL A 79 10.38 14.50 -2.95
CA VAL A 79 8.95 14.39 -3.27
C VAL A 79 8.67 14.88 -4.68
N VAL A 80 8.19 13.97 -5.52
CA VAL A 80 7.82 14.20 -6.92
C VAL A 80 6.30 14.23 -7.01
N GLU A 81 5.75 15.38 -7.40
CA GLU A 81 4.34 15.46 -7.80
C GLU A 81 4.21 14.85 -9.20
N GLY A 82 3.33 13.86 -9.36
CA GLY A 82 3.08 13.27 -10.66
C GLY A 82 2.34 11.94 -10.64
N ASP A 83 1.88 11.57 -11.81
CA ASP A 83 1.24 10.28 -12.05
C ASP A 83 2.30 9.17 -12.21
N ALA A 84 2.16 8.12 -11.41
CA ALA A 84 3.03 6.95 -11.44
C ALA A 84 3.13 6.29 -12.84
N ARG A 85 2.08 6.42 -13.65
CA ARG A 85 2.00 5.91 -15.03
C ARG A 85 2.87 6.70 -16.01
N LEU A 86 3.23 7.93 -15.66
CA LEU A 86 3.93 8.90 -16.51
C LEU A 86 5.27 9.35 -15.91
N LEU A 87 5.85 8.57 -15.00
CA LEU A 87 7.10 8.95 -14.34
C LEU A 87 8.25 9.09 -15.34
N PRO A 88 9.06 10.17 -15.23
CA PRO A 88 10.27 10.30 -16.03
C PRO A 88 11.27 9.18 -15.68
N GLU A 89 12.41 9.14 -16.37
CA GLU A 89 13.50 8.28 -15.94
C GLU A 89 14.05 8.76 -14.60
N LEU A 90 13.93 7.91 -13.59
CA LEU A 90 14.34 8.18 -12.21
C LEU A 90 15.48 7.24 -11.77
N GLY A 91 16.00 6.43 -12.69
CA GLY A 91 16.99 5.40 -12.42
C GLY A 91 16.38 4.11 -11.88
N ARG A 92 17.25 3.25 -11.31
CA ARG A 92 16.85 1.97 -10.72
C ARG A 92 16.71 2.06 -9.20
N PHE A 93 15.94 1.14 -8.63
CA PHE A 93 15.59 1.10 -7.22
C PHE A 93 15.76 -0.31 -6.66
N ASP A 94 16.33 -0.39 -5.46
CA ASP A 94 16.45 -1.62 -4.67
C ASP A 94 15.14 -1.94 -3.96
N THR A 95 14.34 -0.92 -3.67
CA THR A 95 12.99 -1.08 -3.14
C THR A 95 12.01 -0.20 -3.91
N ILE A 96 10.92 -0.78 -4.39
CA ILE A 96 9.74 -0.04 -4.85
C ILE A 96 8.60 -0.39 -3.92
N VAL A 97 7.89 0.60 -3.37
CA VAL A 97 6.77 0.40 -2.44
C VAL A 97 5.49 0.97 -3.07
N MET A 98 4.40 0.20 -3.00
CA MET A 98 3.09 0.61 -3.46
C MET A 98 2.03 0.04 -2.50
N LEU A 99 1.53 0.89 -1.59
CA LEU A 99 0.61 0.49 -0.52
C LEU A 99 -0.76 1.13 -0.76
N ASP A 100 -1.78 0.31 -0.97
CA ASP A 100 -3.15 0.74 -1.27
C ASP A 100 -3.23 1.67 -2.51
N VAL A 101 -2.57 1.27 -3.60
CA VAL A 101 -2.48 2.06 -4.85
C VAL A 101 -2.77 1.21 -6.09
N LEU A 102 -2.27 -0.02 -6.17
CA LEU A 102 -2.40 -0.85 -7.37
C LEU A 102 -3.86 -1.09 -7.76
N GLU A 103 -4.74 -1.23 -6.78
CA GLU A 103 -6.17 -1.42 -6.95
C GLU A 103 -6.89 -0.23 -7.59
N HIS A 104 -6.26 0.95 -7.62
CA HIS A 104 -6.75 2.14 -8.31
C HIS A 104 -6.26 2.22 -9.76
N ILE A 105 -5.47 1.23 -10.22
CA ILE A 105 -4.96 1.18 -11.58
C ILE A 105 -5.73 0.14 -12.39
N GLU A 106 -6.32 0.58 -13.51
CA GLU A 106 -7.10 -0.30 -14.38
C GLU A 106 -6.24 -1.37 -15.06
N ASP A 107 -5.12 -0.97 -15.65
CA ASP A 107 -4.11 -1.88 -16.21
C ASP A 107 -2.97 -2.09 -15.20
N ASP A 108 -3.27 -2.88 -14.17
CA ASP A 108 -2.32 -3.23 -13.11
C ASP A 108 -1.11 -4.01 -13.63
N VAL A 109 -1.27 -4.85 -14.65
CA VAL A 109 -0.16 -5.57 -15.30
C VAL A 109 0.81 -4.58 -15.95
N ALA A 110 0.33 -3.62 -16.74
CA ALA A 110 1.20 -2.61 -17.36
C ALA A 110 1.94 -1.77 -16.32
N MET A 111 1.24 -1.39 -15.23
CA MET A 111 1.86 -0.66 -14.12
C MET A 111 2.98 -1.47 -13.46
N LEU A 112 2.72 -2.73 -13.09
CA LEU A 112 3.75 -3.59 -12.49
C LEU A 112 4.91 -3.85 -13.45
N ARG A 113 4.66 -3.97 -14.76
CA ARG A 113 5.71 -4.15 -15.77
C ARG A 113 6.61 -2.91 -15.88
N SER A 114 6.03 -1.71 -15.83
CA SER A 114 6.80 -0.45 -15.77
C SER A 114 7.72 -0.41 -14.55
N LEU A 115 7.19 -0.78 -13.36
CA LEU A 115 7.97 -0.82 -12.13
C LEU A 115 9.04 -1.93 -12.15
N GLN A 116 8.73 -3.09 -12.72
CA GLN A 116 9.68 -4.18 -12.93
C GLN A 116 10.91 -3.69 -13.72
N GLY A 117 10.70 -2.85 -14.73
CA GLY A 117 11.77 -2.22 -15.52
C GLY A 117 12.68 -1.30 -14.70
N ARG A 118 12.18 -0.76 -13.60
CA ARG A 118 12.87 0.17 -12.68
C ARG A 118 13.53 -0.51 -11.48
N LEU A 119 13.32 -1.81 -11.27
CA LEU A 119 14.05 -2.54 -10.23
C LEU A 119 15.55 -2.69 -10.59
N SER A 120 16.40 -2.60 -9.56
CA SER A 120 17.78 -3.05 -9.60
C SER A 120 17.85 -4.59 -9.68
N PRO A 121 19.03 -5.19 -9.93
CA PRO A 121 19.19 -6.65 -9.99
C PRO A 121 18.58 -7.43 -8.83
N ASP A 122 18.78 -6.97 -7.60
CA ASP A 122 18.29 -7.59 -6.36
C ASP A 122 17.07 -6.84 -5.78
N GLY A 123 16.52 -5.94 -6.59
CA GLY A 123 15.46 -5.04 -6.18
C GLY A 123 14.13 -5.76 -5.91
N ARG A 124 13.39 -5.22 -4.96
CA ARG A 124 12.10 -5.76 -4.50
C ARG A 124 10.98 -4.76 -4.74
N LEU A 125 9.86 -5.26 -5.26
CA LEU A 125 8.59 -4.55 -5.25
C LEU A 125 7.77 -5.01 -4.05
N VAL A 126 7.40 -4.08 -3.18
CA VAL A 126 6.61 -4.33 -1.97
C VAL A 126 5.21 -3.76 -2.16
N LEU A 127 4.21 -4.60 -1.92
CA LEU A 127 2.81 -4.31 -2.19
C LEU A 127 1.97 -4.50 -0.92
N LYS A 128 1.05 -3.57 -0.69
CA LYS A 128 -0.16 -3.82 0.11
C LYS A 128 -1.35 -3.58 -0.79
N VAL A 129 -2.17 -4.60 -0.99
CA VAL A 129 -3.37 -4.52 -1.85
C VAL A 129 -4.57 -5.16 -1.15
N PRO A 130 -5.80 -4.73 -1.44
CA PRO A 130 -6.97 -5.25 -0.76
C PRO A 130 -7.23 -6.69 -1.22
N ALA A 131 -7.48 -7.55 -0.24
CA ALA A 131 -7.67 -8.98 -0.42
C ALA A 131 -9.15 -9.35 -0.37
N SER A 132 -9.42 -10.63 -0.62
CA SER A 132 -10.75 -11.24 -0.50
C SER A 132 -11.77 -10.59 -1.43
N PRO A 133 -11.82 -10.97 -2.72
CA PRO A 133 -12.71 -10.37 -3.72
C PRO A 133 -14.19 -10.32 -3.32
N THR A 134 -14.64 -11.26 -2.51
CA THR A 134 -16.01 -11.31 -1.97
C THR A 134 -16.33 -10.18 -0.99
N LEU A 135 -15.33 -9.47 -0.45
CA LEU A 135 -15.52 -8.29 0.40
C LEU A 135 -15.72 -6.99 -0.39
N TYR A 136 -15.53 -7.01 -1.72
CA TYR A 136 -15.72 -5.82 -2.54
C TYR A 136 -17.14 -5.28 -2.38
N GLY A 137 -17.27 -3.97 -2.12
CA GLY A 137 -18.54 -3.31 -1.90
C GLY A 137 -18.52 -1.82 -2.20
N THR A 138 -19.54 -1.12 -1.68
CA THR A 138 -19.72 0.32 -1.94
C THR A 138 -18.57 1.19 -1.44
N LEU A 139 -17.93 0.80 -0.33
CA LEU A 139 -16.72 1.46 0.17
C LEU A 139 -15.58 1.41 -0.86
N ASP A 140 -15.31 0.23 -1.44
CA ASP A 140 -14.26 0.04 -2.45
C ASP A 140 -14.51 0.89 -3.69
N SER A 141 -15.73 0.84 -4.23
CA SER A 141 -16.07 1.66 -5.40
C SER A 141 -16.02 3.16 -5.10
N ALA A 142 -16.40 3.58 -3.89
CA ALA A 142 -16.42 4.99 -3.51
C ALA A 142 -15.02 5.60 -3.40
N ILE A 143 -14.02 4.80 -3.00
CA ILE A 143 -12.62 5.22 -2.98
C ILE A 143 -11.90 4.97 -4.30
N GLY A 144 -12.58 4.42 -5.31
CA GLY A 144 -12.05 4.27 -6.67
C GLY A 144 -11.27 2.98 -6.92
N HIS A 145 -11.51 1.92 -6.13
CA HIS A 145 -10.94 0.61 -6.43
C HIS A 145 -11.56 0.04 -7.71
N TYR A 146 -10.74 -0.56 -8.56
CA TYR A 146 -11.20 -1.41 -9.64
C TYR A 146 -11.41 -2.86 -9.19
N ARG A 147 -10.65 -3.30 -8.18
CA ARG A 147 -10.60 -4.73 -7.79
C ARG A 147 -10.08 -4.96 -6.39
N ARG A 148 -10.30 -6.20 -5.94
CA ARG A 148 -9.62 -6.85 -4.82
C ARG A 148 -8.94 -8.11 -5.33
N TYR A 149 -7.87 -8.53 -4.67
CA TYR A 149 -7.06 -9.64 -5.13
C TYR A 149 -7.30 -10.91 -4.30
N SER A 150 -7.37 -12.05 -4.99
CA SER A 150 -7.00 -13.34 -4.40
C SER A 150 -5.49 -13.52 -4.51
N ARG A 151 -4.90 -14.43 -3.72
CA ARG A 151 -3.49 -14.80 -3.88
C ARG A 151 -3.17 -15.28 -5.31
N ARG A 152 -4.09 -16.02 -5.94
CA ARG A 152 -3.97 -16.49 -7.32
C ARG A 152 -3.92 -15.34 -8.31
N THR A 153 -4.89 -14.43 -8.25
CA THR A 153 -4.97 -13.31 -9.20
C THR A 153 -3.77 -12.37 -9.03
N LEU A 154 -3.35 -12.06 -7.79
CA LEU A 154 -2.15 -11.24 -7.57
C LEU A 154 -0.88 -11.90 -8.13
N SER A 155 -0.74 -13.22 -7.93
CA SER A 155 0.40 -13.97 -8.47
C SER A 155 0.40 -14.02 -9.99
N GLN A 156 -0.77 -14.11 -10.63
CA GLN A 156 -0.90 -14.08 -12.09
C GLN A 156 -0.54 -12.71 -12.65
N THR A 157 -1.13 -11.63 -12.10
CA THR A 157 -0.80 -10.25 -12.48
C THR A 157 0.70 -9.97 -12.34
N ALA A 158 1.33 -10.40 -11.24
CA ALA A 158 2.78 -10.26 -11.05
C ALA A 158 3.58 -11.06 -12.10
N ALA A 159 3.21 -12.30 -12.36
CA ALA A 159 3.90 -13.15 -13.34
C ALA A 159 3.80 -12.59 -14.77
N GLU A 160 2.63 -12.10 -15.17
CA GLU A 160 2.39 -11.44 -16.46
C GLU A 160 3.18 -10.12 -16.62
N ALA A 161 3.50 -9.47 -15.50
CA ALA A 161 4.38 -8.30 -15.45
C ALA A 161 5.89 -8.67 -15.41
N GLY A 162 6.25 -9.95 -15.41
CA GLY A 162 7.64 -10.40 -15.34
C GLY A 162 8.23 -10.34 -13.93
N LEU A 163 7.39 -10.50 -12.90
CA LEU A 163 7.76 -10.55 -11.49
C LEU A 163 7.41 -11.92 -10.87
N ASP A 164 8.21 -12.36 -9.90
CA ASP A 164 7.88 -13.52 -9.06
C ASP A 164 7.60 -13.05 -7.62
N LEU A 165 6.47 -13.48 -7.06
CA LEU A 165 6.16 -13.23 -5.64
C LEU A 165 7.08 -14.07 -4.76
N ILE A 166 7.87 -13.42 -3.92
CA ILE A 166 8.73 -14.05 -2.90
C ILE A 166 8.07 -14.08 -1.52
N ALA A 167 7.06 -13.24 -1.31
CA ALA A 167 6.18 -13.28 -0.15
C ALA A 167 4.77 -12.82 -0.55
N CYS A 168 3.75 -13.43 0.05
CA CYS A 168 2.35 -13.00 -0.08
C CYS A 168 1.59 -13.50 1.14
N ARG A 169 1.41 -12.64 2.14
CA ARG A 169 0.82 -12.97 3.42
C ARG A 169 -0.54 -12.28 3.58
N PRO A 170 -1.56 -12.98 4.08
CA PRO A 170 -2.81 -12.33 4.42
C PRO A 170 -2.57 -11.39 5.60
N PHE A 171 -3.30 -10.28 5.62
CA PHE A 171 -3.15 -9.25 6.63
C PHE A 171 -4.50 -8.75 7.09
N ASN A 172 -4.63 -8.54 8.40
CA ASN A 172 -5.75 -7.87 9.02
C ASN A 172 -7.10 -8.57 8.75
N LEU A 173 -7.25 -9.80 9.24
CA LEU A 173 -8.54 -10.50 9.16
C LEU A 173 -9.62 -9.82 10.02
N ALA A 174 -9.23 -9.26 11.18
CA ALA A 174 -10.14 -8.64 12.14
C ALA A 174 -10.97 -7.48 11.56
N ALA A 175 -10.48 -6.79 10.53
CA ALA A 175 -11.26 -5.73 9.86
C ALA A 175 -12.38 -6.26 8.94
N ALA A 176 -12.38 -7.55 8.58
CA ALA A 176 -13.31 -8.08 7.57
C ALA A 176 -14.79 -7.91 7.93
N PRO A 177 -15.25 -8.23 9.16
CA PRO A 177 -16.66 -8.06 9.53
C PRO A 177 -17.10 -6.60 9.48
N GLY A 178 -16.25 -5.67 9.94
CA GLY A 178 -16.52 -4.24 9.90
C GLY A 178 -16.60 -3.71 8.47
N TRP A 179 -15.68 -4.14 7.60
CA TRP A 179 -15.71 -3.76 6.19
C TRP A 179 -16.96 -4.28 5.47
N TRP A 180 -17.30 -5.56 5.67
CA TRP A 180 -18.48 -6.18 5.07
C TRP A 180 -19.77 -5.49 5.52
N LEU A 181 -19.90 -5.25 6.84
CA LEU A 181 -21.06 -4.57 7.43
C LEU A 181 -21.26 -3.19 6.78
N ASN A 182 -20.21 -2.37 6.74
CA ASN A 182 -20.33 -1.02 6.21
C ASN A 182 -20.53 -0.99 4.70
N GLY A 183 -19.74 -1.76 3.94
CA GLY A 183 -19.69 -1.67 2.48
C GLY A 183 -20.74 -2.51 1.74
N ARG A 184 -21.22 -3.62 2.33
CA ARG A 184 -22.20 -4.51 1.67
C ARG A 184 -23.58 -4.45 2.31
N LEU A 185 -23.66 -4.47 3.65
CA LEU A 185 -24.95 -4.44 4.34
C LEU A 185 -25.51 -3.02 4.45
N LEU A 186 -24.74 -2.08 5.00
CA LEU A 186 -25.15 -0.69 5.20
C LEU A 186 -24.94 0.20 3.96
N LYS A 187 -24.22 -0.31 2.94
CA LYS A 187 -23.93 0.40 1.68
C LYS A 187 -23.32 1.80 1.87
N ARG A 188 -22.50 1.98 2.90
CA ARG A 188 -21.80 3.24 3.18
C ARG A 188 -20.72 3.49 2.14
N THR A 189 -20.57 4.74 1.75
CA THR A 189 -19.50 5.21 0.85
C THR A 189 -18.34 5.86 1.59
N HIS A 190 -18.49 6.08 2.90
CA HIS A 190 -17.44 6.60 3.78
C HIS A 190 -17.33 5.72 5.03
N PRO A 191 -16.11 5.34 5.43
CA PRO A 191 -15.90 4.64 6.69
C PRO A 191 -16.20 5.57 7.88
N PRO A 192 -16.93 5.12 8.90
CA PRO A 192 -17.20 5.95 10.07
C PRO A 192 -15.92 6.22 10.88
N GLN A 193 -15.56 7.48 11.06
CA GLN A 193 -14.32 7.85 11.76
C GLN A 193 -14.25 7.32 13.20
N ALA A 194 -15.38 7.31 13.92
CA ALA A 194 -15.45 6.72 15.26
C ALA A 194 -15.12 5.21 15.26
N GLN A 195 -15.55 4.49 14.23
CA GLN A 195 -15.27 3.06 14.08
C GLN A 195 -13.80 2.82 13.73
N LEU A 196 -13.19 3.66 12.87
CA LEU A 196 -11.77 3.59 12.56
C LEU A 196 -10.91 3.83 13.81
N ARG A 197 -11.22 4.86 14.60
CA ARG A 197 -10.52 5.15 15.87
C ARG A 197 -10.65 4.03 16.89
N LEU A 198 -11.84 3.46 17.04
CA LEU A 198 -12.05 2.30 17.92
C LEU A 198 -11.26 1.09 17.43
N TYR A 199 -11.30 0.83 16.12
CA TYR A 199 -10.57 -0.26 15.50
C TYR A 199 -9.05 -0.11 15.71
N ASP A 200 -8.50 1.08 15.49
CA ASP A 200 -7.05 1.33 15.66
C ASP A 200 -6.59 1.05 17.09
N ARG A 201 -7.37 1.44 18.10
CA ARG A 201 -7.08 1.12 19.51
C ARG A 201 -7.01 -0.39 19.79
N LEU A 202 -7.73 -1.20 19.03
CA LEU A 202 -7.76 -2.66 19.16
C LEU A 202 -6.69 -3.37 18.31
N VAL A 203 -6.01 -2.66 17.40
CA VAL A 203 -4.98 -3.24 16.52
C VAL A 203 -3.89 -3.99 17.27
N PRO A 204 -3.36 -3.55 18.43
CA PRO A 204 -2.36 -4.33 19.16
C PRO A 204 -2.84 -5.75 19.53
N VAL A 205 -4.13 -5.89 19.87
CA VAL A 205 -4.76 -7.18 20.15
C VAL A 205 -4.90 -8.00 18.88
N PHE A 206 -5.44 -7.39 17.81
CA PHE A 206 -5.61 -8.08 16.53
C PHE A 206 -4.27 -8.54 15.94
N ARG A 207 -3.24 -7.72 16.05
CA ARG A 207 -1.87 -8.06 15.65
C ARG A 207 -1.33 -9.25 16.43
N ALA A 208 -1.57 -9.32 17.74
CA ALA A 208 -1.16 -10.46 18.56
C ALA A 208 -1.90 -11.75 18.15
N VAL A 209 -3.19 -11.64 17.87
CA VAL A 209 -4.00 -12.78 17.38
C VAL A 209 -3.53 -13.24 15.99
N ASP A 210 -3.31 -12.33 15.04
CA ASP A 210 -2.84 -12.68 13.69
C ASP A 210 -1.46 -13.37 13.74
N ARG A 211 -0.56 -12.91 14.63
CA ARG A 211 0.75 -13.56 14.85
C ARG A 211 0.63 -14.97 15.43
N LEU A 212 -0.32 -15.20 16.32
CA LEU A 212 -0.53 -16.51 16.95
C LEU A 212 -1.22 -17.50 16.01
N THR A 213 -2.20 -17.02 15.26
CA THR A 213 -3.11 -17.86 14.48
C THR A 213 -2.71 -18.04 13.03
N GLY A 214 -1.94 -17.10 12.46
CA GLY A 214 -1.56 -17.14 11.05
C GLY A 214 -2.79 -17.29 10.13
N PRO A 215 -3.72 -16.32 10.12
CA PRO A 215 -5.02 -16.51 9.51
C PRO A 215 -4.89 -16.89 8.03
N PRO A 216 -5.73 -17.79 7.50
CA PRO A 216 -5.63 -18.22 6.11
C PRO A 216 -6.05 -17.13 5.10
N LEU A 217 -6.74 -16.09 5.57
CA LEU A 217 -7.32 -14.99 4.78
C LEU A 217 -7.17 -13.66 5.52
N GLY A 218 -7.30 -12.56 4.80
CA GLY A 218 -7.22 -11.20 5.36
C GLY A 218 -8.04 -10.20 4.54
N THR A 219 -8.09 -8.95 5.02
CA THR A 219 -8.66 -7.83 4.26
C THR A 219 -7.67 -7.21 3.28
N SER A 220 -6.37 -7.48 3.45
CA SER A 220 -5.30 -7.11 2.53
C SER A 220 -4.29 -8.26 2.35
N TRP A 221 -3.50 -8.18 1.29
CA TRP A 221 -2.26 -8.94 1.12
C TRP A 221 -1.08 -8.00 1.37
N ILE A 222 -0.10 -8.44 2.17
CA ILE A 222 1.26 -7.89 2.14
C ILE A 222 2.08 -8.81 1.26
N ALA A 223 2.62 -8.28 0.16
CA ALA A 223 3.40 -9.05 -0.79
C ALA A 223 4.74 -8.39 -1.09
N ALA A 224 5.72 -9.22 -1.42
CA ALA A 224 6.98 -8.78 -1.99
C ALA A 224 7.25 -9.59 -3.24
N ALA A 225 7.74 -8.93 -4.27
CA ALA A 225 8.05 -9.52 -5.57
C ALA A 225 9.45 -9.10 -6.01
N ARG A 226 10.08 -9.91 -6.87
CA ARG A 226 11.35 -9.60 -7.53
C ARG A 226 11.22 -9.82 -9.02
N ARG A 227 12.19 -9.34 -9.81
CA ARG A 227 12.25 -9.64 -11.25
C ARG A 227 12.33 -11.15 -11.47
N ARG A 228 11.47 -11.68 -12.35
CA ARG A 228 11.45 -13.09 -12.73
C ARG A 228 12.75 -13.50 -13.43
N GLY A 229 13.27 -14.68 -13.10
CA GLY A 229 14.49 -15.22 -13.71
C GLY A 229 15.81 -14.68 -13.13
N ARG A 230 15.79 -14.18 -11.89
CA ARG A 230 16.98 -13.84 -11.08
C ARG A 230 16.90 -14.50 -9.72
#